data_AF-A0A8H3R046-F1
#
_entry.id   AF-A0A8H3R046-F1
#
_cell.length_a   1.000
_cell.length_b   1.000
_cell.length_c   1.000
_cell.angle_alpha   90.00
_cell.angle_beta   90.00
_cell.angle_gamma   90.00
#
_symmetry.space_group_name_H-M   'P 1'
#
loop_
_entity.id
_entity.type
_entity.pdbx_description
1 polymer ?
#
loop_
_entity_poly.entity_id
_entity_poly.type
_entity_poly.pdbx_seq_one_letter_code
_entity_poly.pdbx_strand_id
1 'polypeptide(L)'
;MENWELKSFLLDFIKLEGPHSGANIKEAFLKSLKNFNIESNILRVTTDNASNNITFLKAVETDLSQRYIHFNTIQNDDESSDEEVDSLIHKLRILIKKIKASSQQEEKFRAQCKVANVPNLNVVLNVRTRWNSIYDMLVRARKLKEPLNTLSNSDLSLRPYVINEEEWVHLLEMEELLKEAAINAINKLKNYYNKTDSTLYAVSLILHPCLKVEYMKDNERERQWIDKTKKSVKNFFELYLPL
;
A
#
# COMPACT_ATOMS: atom_id res chain seq x y z
N MET A 1 -10.34 34.36 16.64
CA MET A 1 -10.59 33.37 15.56
C MET A 1 -10.80 32.05 16.24
N GLU A 2 -12.06 31.71 16.49
CA GLU A 2 -12.46 30.65 17.43
C GLU A 2 -12.53 29.28 16.73
N ASN A 3 -11.88 28.28 17.35
CA ASN A 3 -12.04 26.83 17.19
C ASN A 3 -12.37 26.30 15.78
N TRP A 4 -11.36 26.27 14.89
CA TRP A 4 -11.43 25.48 13.67
C TRP A 4 -11.28 23.99 14.00
N GLU A 5 -12.32 23.21 13.73
CA GLU A 5 -12.30 21.74 13.86
C GLU A 5 -12.28 21.10 12.46
N LEU A 6 -11.28 20.24 12.19
CA LEU A 6 -11.19 19.51 10.94
C LEU A 6 -12.27 18.41 10.88
N LYS A 7 -13.18 18.51 9.91
CA LYS A 7 -14.21 17.49 9.67
C LYS A 7 -13.83 16.61 8.48
N SER A 8 -13.91 15.29 8.68
CA SER A 8 -13.70 14.28 7.64
C SER A 8 -14.94 13.41 7.52
N PHE A 9 -15.58 13.41 6.35
CA PHE A 9 -16.76 12.62 6.05
C PHE A 9 -16.67 11.99 4.66
N LEU A 10 -17.33 10.84 4.50
CA LEU A 10 -17.46 10.17 3.21
C LEU A 10 -18.56 10.88 2.42
N LEU A 11 -18.21 11.48 1.28
CA LEU A 11 -19.17 12.16 0.43
C LEU A 11 -19.94 11.18 -0.45
N ASP A 12 -19.22 10.29 -1.14
CA ASP A 12 -19.80 9.33 -2.07
C ASP A 12 -18.92 8.07 -2.20
N PHE A 13 -19.55 6.93 -2.51
CA PHE A 13 -18.87 5.65 -2.75
C PHE A 13 -19.52 4.95 -3.95
N ILE A 14 -18.94 5.16 -5.12
CA ILE A 14 -19.54 4.78 -6.40
C ILE A 14 -18.86 3.53 -6.96
N LYS A 15 -19.66 2.56 -7.40
CA LYS A 15 -19.21 1.51 -8.32
C LYS A 15 -19.14 2.11 -9.73
N LEU A 16 -17.93 2.25 -10.27
CA LEU A 16 -17.75 2.68 -11.66
C LEU A 16 -18.14 1.55 -12.61
N GLU A 17 -19.03 1.85 -13.55
CA GLU A 17 -19.38 0.95 -14.64
C GLU A 17 -18.52 1.26 -15.87
N GLY A 18 -18.09 0.23 -16.60
CA GLY A 18 -17.25 0.38 -17.79
C GLY A 18 -15.76 0.64 -17.51
N PRO A 19 -15.01 1.19 -18.48
CA PRO A 19 -13.56 1.41 -18.33
C PRO A 19 -13.25 2.41 -17.22
N HIS A 20 -12.26 2.13 -16.38
CA HIS A 20 -11.77 3.03 -15.34
C HIS A 20 -10.90 4.18 -15.90
N SER A 21 -11.27 4.74 -17.05
CA SER A 21 -10.54 5.86 -17.66
C SER A 21 -10.68 7.15 -16.85
N GLY A 22 -9.74 8.08 -16.99
CA GLY A 22 -9.83 9.38 -16.32
C GLY A 22 -11.12 10.15 -16.64
N ALA A 23 -11.66 9.99 -17.86
CA ALA A 23 -12.93 10.61 -18.25
C ALA A 23 -14.15 10.03 -17.50
N ASN A 24 -14.21 8.71 -17.34
CA ASN A 24 -15.29 8.07 -16.59
C ASN A 24 -15.24 8.43 -15.10
N ILE A 25 -14.02 8.45 -14.52
CA ILE A 25 -13.81 8.89 -13.13
C ILE A 25 -14.24 10.36 -12.97
N LYS A 26 -13.91 11.24 -13.93
CA LYS A 26 -14.33 12.65 -13.94
C LYS A 26 -15.85 12.78 -13.90
N GLU A 27 -16.56 12.05 -14.75
CA GLU A 27 -18.02 12.09 -14.82
C GLU A 27 -18.67 11.66 -13.50
N ALA A 28 -18.21 10.54 -12.93
CA ALA A 28 -18.69 10.07 -11.63
C ALA A 28 -18.42 11.08 -10.52
N PHE A 29 -17.19 11.63 -10.46
CA PHE A 29 -16.77 12.62 -9.48
C PHE A 29 -17.61 13.91 -9.55
N LEU A 30 -17.76 14.50 -10.74
CA LEU A 30 -18.54 15.72 -10.92
C LEU A 30 -20.02 15.49 -10.64
N LYS A 31 -20.56 14.32 -10.97
CA LYS A 31 -21.93 13.94 -10.62
C LYS A 31 -22.14 13.92 -9.11
N SER A 32 -21.22 13.35 -8.34
CA SER A 32 -21.27 13.40 -6.87
C SER A 32 -21.31 14.83 -6.36
N LEU A 33 -20.36 15.67 -6.79
CA LEU A 33 -20.30 17.07 -6.32
C LEU A 33 -21.54 17.87 -6.67
N LYS A 34 -22.10 17.66 -7.86
CA LYS A 34 -23.35 18.29 -8.29
C LYS A 34 -24.53 17.86 -7.44
N ASN A 35 -24.63 16.58 -7.08
CA ASN A 35 -25.70 16.08 -6.20
C ASN A 35 -25.70 16.77 -4.82
N PHE A 36 -24.54 17.21 -4.35
CA PHE A 36 -24.39 17.93 -3.09
C PHE A 36 -24.29 19.46 -3.26
N ASN A 37 -24.40 20.00 -4.47
CA ASN A 37 -24.25 21.42 -4.79
C ASN A 37 -22.91 22.02 -4.30
N ILE A 38 -21.82 21.27 -4.39
CA ILE A 38 -20.47 21.68 -3.93
C ILE A 38 -19.43 21.72 -5.06
N GLU A 39 -19.87 21.70 -6.31
CA GLU A 39 -18.98 21.71 -7.48
C GLU A 39 -18.08 22.96 -7.57
N SER A 40 -18.51 24.08 -6.99
CA SER A 40 -17.72 25.32 -6.87
C SER A 40 -16.84 25.37 -5.62
N ASN A 41 -17.00 24.43 -4.69
CA ASN A 41 -16.39 24.46 -3.36
C ASN A 41 -15.25 23.42 -3.25
N ILE A 42 -14.44 23.32 -4.30
CA ILE A 42 -13.31 22.42 -4.37
C ILE A 42 -12.04 23.22 -4.12
N LEU A 43 -11.39 22.99 -2.99
CA LEU A 43 -10.08 23.59 -2.71
C LEU A 43 -8.95 22.78 -3.35
N ARG A 44 -8.99 21.44 -3.19
CA ARG A 44 -7.94 20.52 -3.64
C ARG A 44 -8.50 19.11 -3.74
N VAL A 45 -8.00 18.37 -4.74
CA VAL A 45 -8.25 16.93 -4.89
C VAL A 45 -6.90 16.22 -4.75
N THR A 46 -6.84 15.16 -3.95
CA THR A 46 -5.65 14.33 -3.81
C THR A 46 -5.98 12.91 -4.28
N THR A 47 -5.14 12.36 -5.16
CA THR A 47 -5.27 11.00 -5.69
C THR A 47 -3.91 10.29 -5.59
N ASP A 48 -3.88 8.98 -5.81
CA ASP A 48 -2.61 8.30 -6.07
C ASP A 48 -2.05 8.66 -7.47
N ASN A 49 -0.82 8.21 -7.76
CA ASN A 49 -0.13 8.49 -9.02
C ASN A 49 -0.47 7.47 -10.14
N ALA A 50 -1.64 6.81 -10.09
CA ALA A 50 -2.06 5.95 -11.19
C ALA A 50 -2.36 6.78 -12.44
N SER A 51 -2.03 6.25 -13.63
CA SER A 51 -2.22 6.94 -14.92
C SER A 51 -3.66 7.45 -15.14
N ASN A 52 -4.65 6.71 -14.65
CA ASN A 52 -6.06 7.09 -14.78
C ASN A 52 -6.41 8.27 -13.88
N ASN A 53 -5.76 8.41 -12.72
CA ASN A 53 -5.94 9.55 -11.83
C ASN A 53 -5.27 10.82 -12.37
N ILE A 54 -4.11 10.68 -13.01
CA ILE A 54 -3.46 11.78 -13.73
C ILE A 54 -4.37 12.32 -14.85
N THR A 55 -4.93 11.42 -15.66
CA THR A 55 -5.84 11.81 -16.75
C THR A 55 -7.19 12.34 -16.23
N PHE A 56 -7.68 11.82 -15.09
CA PHE A 56 -8.86 12.33 -14.39
C PHE A 56 -8.67 13.77 -13.92
N LEU A 57 -7.58 14.09 -13.21
CA LEU A 57 -7.33 15.43 -12.68
C LEU A 57 -7.28 16.48 -13.81
N LYS A 58 -6.55 16.17 -14.88
CA LYS A 58 -6.50 17.02 -16.10
C LYS A 58 -7.88 17.23 -16.71
N ALA A 59 -8.71 16.20 -16.74
CA ALA A 59 -10.06 16.28 -17.28
C ALA A 59 -10.99 17.13 -16.39
N VAL A 60 -10.85 17.04 -15.06
CA VAL A 60 -11.58 17.89 -14.10
C VAL A 60 -11.17 19.36 -14.24
N GLU A 61 -9.87 19.63 -14.29
CA GLU A 61 -9.33 20.98 -14.48
C GLU A 61 -9.85 21.64 -15.75
N THR A 62 -9.86 20.90 -16.86
CA THR A 62 -10.39 21.39 -18.15
C THR A 62 -11.88 21.72 -18.04
N ASP A 63 -12.67 20.84 -17.44
CA ASP A 63 -14.12 20.98 -17.31
C ASP A 63 -14.52 22.13 -16.38
N LEU A 64 -13.84 22.27 -15.23
CA LEU A 64 -14.06 23.37 -14.29
C LEU A 64 -13.63 24.72 -14.86
N SER A 65 -12.52 24.75 -15.60
CA SER A 65 -12.04 25.97 -16.29
C SER A 65 -13.06 26.48 -17.31
N GLN A 66 -13.68 25.57 -18.08
CA GLN A 66 -14.77 25.91 -19.01
C GLN A 66 -16.01 26.47 -18.30
N ARG A 67 -16.20 26.13 -17.02
CA ARG A 67 -17.29 26.62 -16.17
C ARG A 67 -16.90 27.83 -15.33
N TYR A 68 -15.74 28.44 -15.59
CA TYR A 68 -15.18 29.57 -14.84
C TYR A 68 -14.95 29.29 -13.34
N ILE A 69 -14.72 28.01 -13.00
CA ILE A 69 -14.35 27.58 -11.65
C ILE A 69 -12.83 27.41 -11.62
N HIS A 70 -12.14 28.18 -10.77
CA HIS A 70 -10.69 28.10 -10.65
C HIS A 70 -10.29 26.82 -9.91
N PHE A 71 -9.65 25.90 -10.63
CA PHE A 71 -9.09 24.67 -10.09
C PHE A 71 -7.80 24.36 -10.86
N ASN A 72 -6.65 24.44 -10.19
CA ASN A 72 -5.36 24.10 -10.78
C ASN A 72 -4.90 22.74 -10.26
N THR A 73 -4.47 21.87 -11.18
CA THR A 73 -3.87 20.60 -10.78
C THR A 73 -2.44 20.84 -10.33
N ILE A 74 -2.20 20.90 -9.02
CA ILE A 74 -0.85 20.71 -8.47
C ILE A 74 -0.62 19.21 -8.48
N GLN A 75 0.10 18.72 -9.49
CA GLN A 75 0.68 17.39 -9.38
C GLN A 75 1.71 17.50 -8.26
N ASN A 76 1.48 16.75 -7.18
CA ASN A 76 2.57 16.43 -6.27
C ASN A 76 3.51 15.53 -7.08
N ASP A 77 4.37 16.14 -7.90
CA ASP A 77 5.68 15.59 -8.18
C ASP A 77 6.41 15.64 -6.83
N ASP A 78 6.04 14.70 -5.95
CA ASP A 78 6.74 14.42 -4.68
C ASP A 78 8.05 13.68 -5.02
N GLU A 79 8.78 14.22 -6.01
CA GLU A 79 10.19 13.92 -6.28
C GLU A 79 11.11 14.67 -5.31
N SER A 80 10.59 15.16 -4.18
CA SER A 80 11.41 15.26 -2.96
C SER A 80 11.37 13.94 -2.21
N SER A 81 11.67 12.83 -2.90
CA SER A 81 12.23 11.69 -2.19
C SER A 81 13.53 12.20 -1.56
N ASP A 82 13.69 12.04 -0.25
CA ASP A 82 15.01 12.18 0.37
C ASP A 82 15.98 11.32 -0.46
N GLU A 83 16.87 11.96 -1.23
CA GLU A 83 17.79 11.25 -2.15
C GLU A 83 18.59 10.19 -1.38
N GLU A 84 18.85 10.45 -0.09
CA GLU A 84 19.50 9.54 0.84
C GLU A 84 18.67 8.29 1.14
N VAL A 85 17.37 8.46 1.40
CA VAL A 85 16.43 7.37 1.68
C VAL A 85 16.28 6.45 0.47
N ASP A 86 16.10 7.05 -0.72
CA ASP A 86 16.02 6.29 -1.96
C ASP A 86 17.34 5.61 -2.30
N SER A 87 18.48 6.25 -1.99
CA SER A 87 19.81 5.68 -2.15
C SER A 87 20.06 4.46 -1.23
N LEU A 88 19.65 4.51 0.03
CA LEU A 88 19.82 3.39 0.98
C LEU A 88 18.96 2.17 0.59
N ILE A 89 17.69 2.40 0.24
CA ILE A 89 16.82 1.34 -0.27
C ILE A 89 17.37 0.77 -1.58
N HIS A 90 17.91 1.62 -2.46
CA HIS A 90 18.56 1.21 -3.70
C HIS A 90 19.80 0.34 -3.44
N LYS A 91 20.65 0.73 -2.48
CA LYS A 91 21.84 -0.01 -2.07
C LYS A 91 21.48 -1.41 -1.55
N LEU A 92 20.52 -1.50 -0.63
CA LEU A 92 20.00 -2.78 -0.13
C LEU A 92 19.40 -3.63 -1.27
N ARG A 93 18.65 -3.01 -2.17
CA ARG A 93 18.06 -3.68 -3.35
C ARG A 93 19.14 -4.27 -4.26
N ILE A 94 20.23 -3.54 -4.54
CA ILE A 94 21.33 -4.05 -5.36
C ILE A 94 22.04 -5.22 -4.66
N LEU A 95 22.32 -5.10 -3.36
CA LEU A 95 22.94 -6.18 -2.58
C LEU A 95 22.12 -7.47 -2.69
N ILE A 96 20.81 -7.39 -2.41
CA ILE A 96 19.89 -8.53 -2.52
C ILE A 96 19.85 -9.07 -3.95
N LYS A 97 19.80 -8.20 -4.96
CA LYS A 97 19.78 -8.61 -6.37
C LYS A 97 21.05 -9.38 -6.75
N LYS A 98 22.23 -8.98 -6.27
CA LYS A 98 23.50 -9.68 -6.54
C LYS A 98 23.57 -11.03 -5.83
N ILE A 99 23.06 -11.14 -4.61
CA ILE A 99 22.98 -12.42 -3.90
C ILE A 99 22.10 -13.42 -4.66
N LYS A 100 20.98 -12.95 -5.21
CA LYS A 100 20.05 -13.78 -6.01
C LYS A 100 20.49 -14.00 -7.46
N ALA A 101 21.57 -13.37 -7.92
CA ALA A 101 21.93 -13.38 -9.33
C ALA A 101 22.51 -14.73 -9.79
N SER A 102 23.03 -15.56 -8.87
CA SER A 102 23.57 -16.88 -9.20
C SER A 102 23.39 -17.88 -8.07
N SER A 103 23.25 -19.16 -8.42
CA SER A 103 23.13 -20.27 -7.46
C SER A 103 24.32 -20.35 -6.50
N GLN A 104 25.52 -19.98 -6.98
CA GLN A 104 26.75 -19.93 -6.16
C GLN A 104 26.65 -18.87 -5.06
N GLN A 105 26.09 -17.69 -5.37
CA GLN A 105 25.91 -16.63 -4.37
C GLN A 105 24.80 -16.98 -3.36
N GLU A 106 23.71 -17.61 -3.82
CA GLU A 106 22.67 -18.13 -2.93
C GLU A 106 23.20 -19.22 -1.99
N GLU A 107 24.09 -20.10 -2.48
CA GLU A 107 24.71 -21.14 -1.67
C GLU A 107 25.66 -20.56 -0.62
N LYS A 108 26.51 -19.59 -0.99
CA LYS A 108 27.34 -18.83 -0.04
C LYS A 108 26.49 -18.16 1.03
N PHE A 109 25.40 -17.50 0.64
CA PHE A 109 24.49 -16.84 1.58
C PHE A 109 23.82 -17.83 2.52
N ARG A 110 23.38 -18.99 1.99
CA ARG A 110 22.81 -20.08 2.78
C ARG A 110 23.81 -20.64 3.79
N ALA A 111 25.08 -20.74 3.43
CA ALA A 111 26.14 -21.13 4.36
C ALA A 111 26.27 -20.13 5.51
N GLN A 112 26.24 -18.82 5.21
CA GLN A 112 26.26 -17.78 6.26
C GLN A 112 25.03 -17.83 7.16
N CYS A 113 23.84 -18.12 6.63
CA CYS A 113 22.63 -18.29 7.44
C CYS A 113 22.77 -19.44 8.44
N LYS A 114 23.41 -20.55 8.05
CA LYS A 114 23.69 -21.68 8.93
C LYS A 114 24.69 -21.31 10.04
N VAL A 115 25.74 -20.57 9.70
CA VAL A 115 26.76 -20.12 10.67
C VAL A 115 26.17 -19.16 11.70
N ALA A 116 25.35 -18.21 11.26
CA ALA A 116 24.69 -17.24 12.13
C ALA A 116 23.49 -17.82 12.92
N ASN A 117 23.19 -19.11 12.76
CA ASN A 117 22.04 -19.79 13.37
C ASN A 117 20.70 -19.07 13.13
N VAL A 118 20.53 -18.46 11.95
CA VAL A 118 19.27 -17.82 11.56
C VAL A 118 18.47 -18.74 10.63
N PRO A 119 17.14 -18.62 10.60
CA PRO A 119 16.31 -19.38 9.67
C PRO A 119 16.82 -19.22 8.23
N ASN A 120 16.95 -20.33 7.50
CA ASN A 120 17.39 -20.36 6.11
C ASN A 120 16.29 -19.81 5.19
N LEU A 121 16.09 -18.49 5.27
CA LEU A 121 15.08 -17.74 4.58
C LEU A 121 15.70 -17.14 3.31
N ASN A 122 14.99 -17.28 2.20
CA ASN A 122 15.34 -16.54 0.99
C ASN A 122 15.23 -15.03 1.24
N VAL A 123 16.16 -14.27 0.67
CA VAL A 123 16.05 -12.81 0.61
C VAL A 123 14.87 -12.39 -0.27
N VAL A 124 14.15 -11.35 0.17
CA VAL A 124 12.97 -10.79 -0.53
C VAL A 124 13.42 -9.53 -1.26
N LEU A 125 13.12 -9.43 -2.55
CA LEU A 125 13.38 -8.24 -3.36
C LEU A 125 12.08 -7.45 -3.49
N ASN A 126 12.13 -6.13 -3.30
CA ASN A 126 10.94 -5.31 -3.45
C ASN A 126 10.42 -5.34 -4.91
N VAL A 127 9.11 -5.28 -5.06
CA VAL A 127 8.39 -5.27 -6.35
C VAL A 127 7.73 -3.91 -6.46
N ARG A 128 8.19 -3.07 -7.40
CA ARG A 128 7.78 -1.66 -7.52
C ARG A 128 6.25 -1.46 -7.54
N THR A 129 5.52 -2.44 -8.06
CA THR A 129 4.05 -2.41 -8.20
C THR A 129 3.28 -2.99 -7.01
N ARG A 130 3.96 -3.49 -5.95
CA ARG A 130 3.32 -4.03 -4.73
C ARG A 130 3.66 -3.15 -3.53
N TRP A 131 2.63 -2.54 -2.96
CA TRP A 131 2.74 -1.51 -1.91
C TRP A 131 3.53 -1.98 -0.67
N ASN A 132 3.40 -3.26 -0.30
CA ASN A 132 4.07 -3.80 0.90
C ASN A 132 5.50 -4.29 0.65
N SER A 133 5.98 -4.27 -0.59
CA SER A 133 7.19 -5.02 -0.94
C SER A 133 8.49 -4.41 -0.42
N ILE A 134 8.52 -3.10 -0.16
CA ILE A 134 9.64 -2.44 0.53
C ILE A 134 9.66 -2.88 1.99
N TYR A 135 8.51 -2.82 2.66
CA TYR A 135 8.36 -3.30 4.03
C TYR A 135 8.77 -4.78 4.17
N ASP A 136 8.28 -5.66 3.28
CA ASP A 136 8.65 -7.09 3.28
C ASP A 136 10.16 -7.30 3.08
N MET A 137 10.79 -6.48 2.23
CA MET A 137 12.24 -6.50 2.01
C MET A 137 13.01 -6.08 3.26
N LEU A 138 12.59 -5.00 3.93
CA LEU A 138 13.22 -4.49 5.15
C LEU A 138 13.09 -5.49 6.31
N VAL A 139 11.87 -6.00 6.57
CA VAL A 139 11.61 -7.01 7.61
C VAL A 139 12.46 -8.26 7.38
N ARG A 140 12.62 -8.68 6.12
CA ARG A 140 13.47 -9.83 5.77
C ARG A 140 14.95 -9.52 5.96
N ALA A 141 15.39 -8.35 5.51
CA ALA A 141 16.77 -7.90 5.63
C ALA A 141 17.19 -7.82 7.09
N ARG A 142 16.34 -7.29 7.98
CA ARG A 142 16.56 -7.24 9.43
C ARG A 142 16.78 -8.63 10.04
N LYS A 143 15.95 -9.61 9.68
CA LYS A 143 16.11 -11.01 10.14
C LYS A 143 17.40 -11.66 9.64
N LEU A 144 17.94 -11.14 8.55
CA LEU A 144 19.13 -11.66 7.87
C LEU A 144 20.32 -10.69 7.99
N LYS A 145 20.32 -9.75 8.94
CA LYS A 145 21.36 -8.72 9.10
C LYS A 145 22.75 -9.33 9.19
N GLU A 146 22.94 -10.28 10.11
CA GLU A 146 24.23 -10.95 10.34
C GLU A 146 24.79 -11.65 9.08
N PRO A 147 24.05 -12.54 8.40
CA PRO A 147 24.57 -13.19 7.20
C PRO A 147 24.73 -12.21 6.02
N LEU A 148 23.91 -11.16 5.93
CA LEU A 148 24.09 -10.11 4.91
C LEU A 148 25.41 -9.37 5.11
N ASN A 149 25.69 -8.89 6.33
CA ASN A 149 26.93 -8.20 6.67
C ASN A 149 28.16 -9.11 6.48
N THR A 150 28.07 -10.37 6.93
CA THR A 150 29.19 -11.32 6.81
C THR A 150 29.53 -11.60 5.35
N LEU A 151 28.51 -11.81 4.51
CA LEU A 151 28.71 -12.07 3.10
C LEU A 151 29.20 -10.83 2.35
N SER A 152 28.63 -9.65 2.62
CA SER A 152 29.03 -8.41 1.93
C SER A 152 30.46 -8.00 2.25
N ASN A 153 30.93 -8.26 3.48
CA ASN A 153 32.31 -7.96 3.89
C ASN A 153 33.34 -8.95 3.31
N SER A 154 32.96 -10.22 3.16
CA SER A 154 33.86 -11.28 2.66
C SER A 154 33.94 -11.34 1.14
N ASP A 155 32.86 -11.08 0.40
CA ASP A 155 32.84 -11.14 -1.06
C ASP A 155 33.19 -9.79 -1.71
N LEU A 156 34.31 -9.74 -2.45
CA LEU A 156 34.77 -8.54 -3.16
C LEU A 156 33.71 -7.92 -4.08
N SER A 157 32.82 -8.72 -4.67
CA SER A 157 31.78 -8.25 -5.57
C SER A 157 30.60 -7.56 -4.87
N LEU A 158 30.50 -7.74 -3.55
CA LEU A 158 29.44 -7.22 -2.68
C LEU A 158 29.91 -6.10 -1.76
N ARG A 159 31.23 -5.97 -1.52
CA ARG A 159 31.83 -4.91 -0.71
C ARG A 159 31.32 -3.48 -1.00
N PRO A 160 31.10 -3.06 -2.26
CA PRO A 160 30.56 -1.72 -2.54
C PRO A 160 29.16 -1.47 -1.97
N TYR A 161 28.43 -2.53 -1.60
CA TYR A 161 27.06 -2.47 -1.10
C TYR A 161 26.95 -2.90 0.37
N VAL A 162 28.07 -2.91 1.10
CA VAL A 162 28.06 -3.16 2.55
C VAL A 162 27.23 -2.07 3.23
N ILE A 163 26.29 -2.50 4.05
CA ILE A 163 25.45 -1.61 4.86
C ILE A 163 26.11 -1.48 6.23
N ASN A 164 26.51 -0.26 6.59
CA ASN A 164 27.16 0.01 7.87
C ASN A 164 26.13 0.09 9.01
N GLU A 165 26.58 0.18 10.26
CA GLU A 165 25.66 0.19 11.41
C GLU A 165 24.73 1.42 11.46
N GLU A 166 25.19 2.60 11.02
CA GLU A 166 24.36 3.82 10.94
C GLU A 166 23.27 3.68 9.87
N GLU A 167 23.63 3.19 8.68
CA GLU A 167 22.69 2.86 7.61
C GLU A 167 21.67 1.81 8.04
N TRP A 168 22.09 0.84 8.87
CA TRP A 168 21.16 -0.13 9.46
C TRP A 168 20.18 0.52 10.42
N VAL A 169 20.60 1.49 11.24
CA VAL A 169 19.68 2.24 12.12
C VAL A 169 18.61 2.94 11.28
N HIS A 170 19.01 3.64 10.20
CA HIS A 170 18.04 4.30 9.31
C HIS A 170 17.08 3.32 8.62
N LEU A 171 17.56 2.16 8.15
CA LEU A 171 16.68 1.13 7.56
C LEU A 171 15.65 0.60 8.58
N LEU A 172 16.00 0.53 9.86
CA LEU A 172 15.08 0.12 10.93
C LEU A 172 14.06 1.21 11.25
N GLU A 173 14.47 2.48 11.30
CA GLU A 173 13.57 3.62 11.45
C GLU A 173 12.54 3.65 10.31
N MET A 174 12.99 3.42 9.07
CA MET A 174 12.12 3.30 7.91
C MET A 174 11.14 2.11 7.99
N GLU A 175 11.58 0.94 8.46
CA GLU A 175 10.70 -0.21 8.68
C GLU A 175 9.54 0.15 9.62
N GLU A 176 9.84 0.86 10.72
CA GLU A 176 8.85 1.24 11.72
C GLU A 176 7.91 2.34 11.21
N LEU A 177 8.42 3.34 10.49
CA LEU A 177 7.60 4.37 9.84
C LEU A 177 6.62 3.76 8.84
N LEU A 178 7.07 2.83 8.00
CA LEU A 178 6.21 2.14 7.03
C LEU A 178 5.11 1.32 7.73
N LYS A 179 5.47 0.67 8.85
CA LYS A 179 4.52 -0.10 9.67
C LYS A 179 3.48 0.81 10.32
N GLU A 180 3.88 1.94 10.88
CA GLU A 180 2.97 2.91 11.47
C GLU A 180 2.03 3.51 10.41
N ALA A 181 2.57 3.89 9.25
CA ALA A 181 1.78 4.37 8.12
C ALA A 181 0.75 3.33 7.67
N ALA A 182 1.14 2.06 7.57
CA ALA A 182 0.23 0.97 7.22
C ALA A 182 -0.87 0.77 8.28
N ILE A 183 -0.55 0.84 9.58
CA ILE A 183 -1.54 0.77 10.67
C ILE A 183 -2.53 1.93 10.56
N ASN A 184 -2.04 3.15 10.34
CA ASN A 184 -2.87 4.34 10.19
C ASN A 184 -3.79 4.24 8.98
N ALA A 185 -3.28 3.76 7.84
CA ALA A 185 -4.07 3.49 6.64
C ALA A 185 -5.15 2.43 6.92
N ILE A 186 -4.82 1.32 7.59
CA ILE A 186 -5.78 0.29 7.97
C ILE A 186 -6.85 0.85 8.92
N ASN A 187 -6.48 1.68 9.88
CA ASN A 187 -7.43 2.30 10.80
C ASN A 187 -8.38 3.25 10.07
N LYS A 188 -7.87 4.03 9.11
CA LYS A 188 -8.70 4.87 8.26
C LYS A 188 -9.64 4.04 7.38
N LEU A 189 -9.14 2.95 6.80
CA LEU A 189 -9.96 2.00 6.04
C LEU A 189 -11.04 1.36 6.91
N LYS A 190 -10.73 0.92 8.13
CA LYS A 190 -11.72 0.40 9.08
C LYS A 190 -12.84 1.42 9.34
N ASN A 191 -12.50 2.71 9.48
CA ASN A 191 -13.51 3.77 9.65
C ASN A 191 -14.45 3.89 8.44
N TYR A 192 -13.96 3.68 7.21
CA TYR A 192 -14.80 3.66 6.00
C TYR A 192 -15.55 2.34 5.82
N TYR A 193 -14.93 1.20 6.12
CA TYR A 193 -15.57 -0.12 6.04
C TYR A 193 -16.67 -0.31 7.08
N ASN A 194 -16.57 0.31 8.25
CA ASN A 194 -17.65 0.33 9.23
C ASN A 194 -18.86 1.18 8.76
N LYS A 195 -18.66 2.09 7.79
CA LYS A 195 -19.70 2.94 7.21
C LYS A 195 -20.29 2.38 5.91
N THR A 196 -19.59 1.45 5.25
CA THR A 196 -20.12 0.69 4.11
C THR A 196 -20.75 -0.60 4.61
N ASP A 197 -21.67 -1.21 3.86
CA ASP A 197 -22.34 -2.44 4.31
C ASP A 197 -21.28 -3.50 4.63
N SER A 198 -21.16 -3.82 5.93
CA SER A 198 -20.23 -4.82 6.46
C SER A 198 -20.32 -6.16 5.72
N THR A 199 -21.48 -6.44 5.13
CA THR A 199 -21.77 -7.63 4.32
C THR A 199 -20.97 -7.65 3.01
N LEU A 200 -20.85 -6.53 2.28
CA LEU A 200 -20.11 -6.50 1.01
C LEU A 200 -18.60 -6.65 1.24
N TYR A 201 -18.08 -6.02 2.29
CA TYR A 201 -16.67 -6.15 2.70
C TYR A 201 -16.34 -7.57 3.19
N ALA A 202 -17.25 -8.17 3.97
CA ALA A 202 -17.18 -9.56 4.39
C ALA A 202 -17.14 -10.53 3.20
N VAL A 203 -18.07 -10.39 2.26
CA VAL A 203 -18.18 -11.21 1.05
C VAL A 203 -16.93 -11.05 0.19
N SER A 204 -16.46 -9.82 -0.04
CA SER A 204 -15.28 -9.57 -0.88
C SER A 204 -13.99 -10.12 -0.25
N LEU A 205 -13.83 -10.10 1.07
CA LEU A 205 -12.72 -10.76 1.76
C LEU A 205 -12.79 -12.29 1.72
N ILE A 206 -13.99 -12.89 1.67
CA ILE A 206 -14.13 -14.35 1.57
C ILE A 206 -13.90 -14.84 0.14
N LEU A 207 -14.34 -14.06 -0.85
CA LEU A 207 -14.21 -14.38 -2.27
C LEU A 207 -12.85 -13.99 -2.86
N HIS A 208 -12.00 -13.27 -2.12
CA HIS A 208 -10.70 -12.85 -2.61
C HIS A 208 -9.77 -14.06 -2.84
N PRO A 209 -9.16 -14.25 -4.03
CA PRO A 209 -8.40 -15.45 -4.35
C PRO A 209 -7.22 -15.74 -3.39
N CYS A 210 -6.62 -14.68 -2.85
CA CYS A 210 -5.46 -14.75 -1.95
C CYS A 210 -5.81 -14.60 -0.47
N LEU A 211 -6.99 -14.09 -0.14
CA LEU A 211 -7.42 -13.83 1.23
C LEU A 211 -8.68 -14.66 1.42
N LYS A 212 -8.55 -15.75 2.16
CA LYS A 212 -9.65 -16.67 2.44
C LYS A 212 -10.12 -16.49 3.87
N VAL A 213 -11.05 -17.33 4.29
CA VAL A 213 -11.52 -17.39 5.69
C VAL A 213 -10.33 -17.58 6.66
N GLU A 214 -9.24 -18.21 6.23
CA GLU A 214 -7.99 -18.31 7.01
C GLU A 214 -7.43 -16.94 7.43
N TYR A 215 -7.42 -15.94 6.53
CA TYR A 215 -6.91 -14.60 6.84
C TYR A 215 -7.66 -13.93 8.01
N MET A 216 -8.96 -14.21 8.15
CA MET A 216 -9.75 -13.68 9.27
C MET A 216 -9.43 -14.39 10.60
N LYS A 217 -9.06 -15.68 10.54
CA LYS A 217 -8.67 -16.46 11.72
C LYS A 217 -7.29 -16.07 12.23
N ASP A 218 -6.36 -15.80 11.31
CA ASP A 218 -4.96 -15.49 11.64
C ASP A 218 -4.77 -14.06 12.18
N ASN A 219 -5.70 -13.14 11.90
CA ASN A 219 -5.60 -11.73 12.30
C ASN A 219 -6.39 -11.35 13.57
N GLU A 220 -6.79 -12.34 14.40
CA GLU A 220 -7.52 -12.13 15.67
C GLU A 220 -8.64 -11.06 15.59
N ARG A 221 -9.32 -10.94 14.45
CA ARG A 221 -10.53 -10.13 14.40
C ARG A 221 -11.56 -10.90 15.21
N GLU A 222 -12.06 -10.27 16.28
CA GLU A 222 -13.03 -10.80 17.25
C GLU A 222 -13.90 -11.90 16.64
N ARG A 223 -13.93 -13.11 17.23
CA ARG A 223 -14.72 -14.25 16.72
C ARG A 223 -16.17 -13.87 16.37
N GLN A 224 -16.72 -12.91 17.12
CA GLN A 224 -18.04 -12.32 16.88
C GLN A 224 -18.19 -11.70 15.48
N TRP A 225 -17.16 -11.04 14.96
CA TRP A 225 -17.17 -10.48 13.60
C TRP A 225 -17.14 -11.56 12.53
N ILE A 226 -16.38 -12.65 12.73
CA ILE A 226 -16.32 -13.79 11.81
C ILE A 226 -17.68 -14.50 11.73
N ASP A 227 -18.32 -14.74 12.87
CA ASP A 227 -19.63 -15.39 12.92
C ASP A 227 -20.73 -14.50 12.32
N LYS A 228 -20.69 -13.19 12.62
CA LYS A 228 -21.58 -12.20 11.99
C LYS A 228 -21.41 -12.15 10.47
N THR A 229 -20.16 -12.18 10.01
CA THR A 229 -19.78 -12.18 8.58
C THR A 229 -20.29 -13.43 7.88
N LYS A 230 -20.03 -14.63 8.41
CA LYS A 230 -20.53 -15.90 7.86
C LYS A 230 -22.05 -15.93 7.79
N LYS A 231 -22.73 -15.43 8.84
CA LYS A 231 -24.18 -15.35 8.89
C LYS A 231 -24.73 -14.38 7.84
N SER A 232 -24.13 -13.20 7.69
CA SER A 232 -24.48 -12.23 6.65
C SER A 232 -24.29 -12.81 5.23
N VAL A 233 -23.19 -13.51 4.98
CA VAL A 233 -22.93 -14.17 3.68
C VAL A 233 -23.97 -15.26 3.41
N LYS A 234 -24.25 -16.11 4.40
CA LYS A 234 -25.27 -17.17 4.28
C LYS A 234 -26.65 -16.59 3.98
N ASN A 235 -27.06 -15.57 4.74
CA ASN A 235 -28.33 -14.87 4.51
C ASN A 235 -28.40 -14.22 3.12
N PHE A 236 -27.30 -13.64 2.64
CA PHE A 236 -27.23 -13.07 1.30
C PHE A 236 -27.42 -14.15 0.22
N PHE A 237 -26.74 -15.30 0.33
CA PHE A 237 -26.91 -16.41 -0.61
C PHE A 237 -28.32 -17.01 -0.56
N GLU A 238 -28.93 -17.12 0.63
CA GLU A 238 -30.32 -17.57 0.80
C GLU A 238 -31.36 -16.61 0.19
N LEU A 239 -31.03 -15.32 0.09
CA LEU A 239 -31.91 -14.30 -0.52
C LEU A 239 -31.90 -14.30 -2.06
N TYR A 240 -30.80 -14.73 -2.69
CA TYR A 240 -30.59 -14.63 -4.14
C TYR A 240 -30.52 -15.99 -4.87
N LEU A 241 -30.52 -17.10 -4.13
CA LEU A 241 -30.76 -18.45 -4.64
C LEU A 241 -31.97 -19.04 -3.89
N PRO A 242 -33.21 -18.65 -4.24
CA PRO A 242 -34.35 -19.43 -3.79
C PRO A 242 -34.28 -20.79 -4.48
N LEU A 243 -34.29 -21.86 -3.67
CA LEU A 243 -34.50 -23.23 -4.16
C LEU A 243 -35.83 -23.32 -4.92
#